data_AF-A0A379G474-F1
#
_entry.id   AF-A0A379G474-F1
#
_cell.length_a   1.000
_cell.length_b   1.000
_cell.length_c   1.000
_cell.angle_alpha   90.00
_cell.angle_beta   90.00
_cell.angle_gamma   90.00
#
_symmetry.space_group_name_H-M   'P 1'
#
loop_
_entity.id
_entity.type
_entity.pdbx_description
1 polymer ?
#
loop_
_entity_poly.entity_id
_entity_poly.type
_entity_poly.pdbx_seq_one_letter_code
_entity_poly.pdbx_strand_id
1 'polypeptide(L)'
;MSYISTFTGKHFDFINICAEDISIEDIAQGLSNECRFAGQIDSFYSVAQHSVHVSQIVPPEYALEALLHDAAEAYCKDLPSPLKALLPSYKAIESSVQNVITDKWNLPTALSDIVHYADLTMLATERRDLDVDGENVWPILEGIPSSNLITVNPMLPIQARAMFIHRYNQLTGIVPEFDADIRLSEIHSYGAFGRIYFDKKERFPDGSQIQTSRVINIDTYLADGYIQTVNSVYRIVV
;
A
#
# COMPACT_ATOMS: atom_id res chain seq x y z
N MET A 1 27.02 -14.47 -0.37
CA MET A 1 25.88 -14.04 -1.21
C MET A 1 25.46 -12.69 -0.67
N SER A 2 25.50 -11.64 -1.49
CA SER A 2 25.23 -10.24 -1.10
C SER A 2 23.82 -9.77 -1.45
N TYR A 3 23.04 -10.62 -2.14
CA TYR A 3 21.75 -10.25 -2.70
C TYR A 3 20.64 -11.25 -2.32
N ILE A 4 19.39 -10.81 -2.49
CA ILE A 4 18.18 -11.65 -2.49
C ILE A 4 17.49 -11.57 -3.86
N SER A 5 16.72 -12.60 -4.21
CA SER A 5 15.82 -12.56 -5.36
C SER A 5 14.49 -11.92 -4.97
N THR A 6 13.99 -11.00 -5.78
CA THR A 6 12.73 -10.30 -5.53
C THR A 6 11.54 -11.00 -6.22
N PHE A 7 10.33 -10.50 -5.96
CA PHE A 7 9.09 -11.04 -6.53
C PHE A 7 9.05 -10.95 -8.05
N THR A 8 9.54 -9.86 -8.62
CA THR A 8 9.65 -9.67 -10.07
C THR A 8 10.85 -10.40 -10.69
N GLY A 9 11.65 -11.10 -9.87
CA GLY A 9 12.83 -11.86 -10.32
C GLY A 9 14.12 -11.04 -10.43
N LYS A 10 14.15 -9.82 -9.87
CA LYS A 10 15.38 -9.00 -9.78
C LYS A 10 16.30 -9.50 -8.67
N HIS A 11 17.53 -9.01 -8.66
CA HIS A 11 18.49 -9.29 -7.58
C HIS A 11 18.78 -8.00 -6.80
N PHE A 12 18.27 -7.92 -5.57
CA PHE A 12 18.53 -6.78 -4.70
C PHE A 12 19.80 -7.03 -3.89
N ASP A 13 20.88 -6.29 -4.15
CA ASP A 13 22.18 -6.39 -3.46
C ASP A 13 22.29 -5.36 -2.32
N PHE A 14 22.57 -5.83 -1.10
CA PHE A 14 22.65 -4.97 0.09
C PHE A 14 23.96 -4.17 0.20
N ILE A 15 24.97 -4.47 -0.63
CA ILE A 15 26.26 -3.78 -0.66
C ILE A 15 26.28 -2.77 -1.81
N ASN A 16 25.80 -3.17 -2.99
CA ASN A 16 25.75 -2.33 -4.19
C ASN A 16 24.30 -2.09 -4.59
N ILE A 17 23.60 -1.24 -3.82
CA ILE A 17 22.19 -0.95 -4.02
C ILE A 17 22.01 -0.13 -5.30
N CYS A 18 21.32 -0.70 -6.29
CA CYS A 18 21.05 -0.06 -7.58
C CYS A 18 19.56 0.27 -7.71
N ALA A 19 19.23 1.46 -8.22
CA ALA A 19 17.84 1.89 -8.40
C ALA A 19 17.09 0.99 -9.40
N GLU A 20 17.79 0.39 -10.36
CA GLU A 20 17.24 -0.50 -11.38
C GLU A 20 16.71 -1.82 -10.78
N ASP A 21 17.30 -2.26 -9.67
CA ASP A 21 16.91 -3.49 -8.96
C ASP A 21 15.70 -3.27 -8.02
N ILE A 22 15.27 -2.02 -7.86
CA ILE A 22 14.11 -1.64 -7.05
C ILE A 22 12.89 -1.39 -7.96
N SER A 23 11.75 -1.98 -7.63
CA SER A 23 10.48 -1.79 -8.35
C SER A 23 9.34 -1.58 -7.37
N ILE A 24 8.27 -0.92 -7.82
CA ILE A 24 7.11 -0.69 -6.96
C ILE A 24 6.37 -2.00 -6.66
N GLU A 25 6.40 -2.94 -7.61
CA GLU A 25 5.81 -4.27 -7.46
C GLU A 25 6.52 -5.08 -6.37
N ASP A 26 7.85 -5.00 -6.30
CA ASP A 26 8.63 -5.64 -5.24
C ASP A 26 8.41 -4.98 -3.89
N ILE A 27 8.36 -3.64 -3.83
CA ILE A 27 8.04 -2.90 -2.60
C ILE A 27 6.67 -3.31 -2.08
N ALA A 28 5.63 -3.25 -2.93
CA ALA A 28 4.29 -3.63 -2.56
C ALA A 28 4.21 -5.10 -2.09
N GLN A 29 4.90 -6.02 -2.78
CA GLN A 29 4.95 -7.42 -2.36
C GLN A 29 5.65 -7.57 -1.00
N GLY A 30 6.80 -6.95 -0.79
CA GLY A 30 7.54 -7.00 0.48
C GLY A 30 6.71 -6.44 1.64
N LEU A 31 6.29 -5.17 1.52
CA LEU A 31 5.53 -4.49 2.57
C LEU A 31 4.19 -5.16 2.90
N SER A 32 3.53 -5.78 1.91
CA SER A 32 2.25 -6.46 2.15
C SER A 32 2.39 -7.78 2.93
N ASN A 33 3.58 -8.36 2.95
CA ASN A 33 3.90 -9.55 3.76
C ASN A 33 4.68 -9.19 5.03
N GLU A 34 5.10 -7.94 5.18
CA GLU A 34 5.78 -7.44 6.37
C GLU A 34 4.75 -7.07 7.43
N CYS A 35 4.76 -7.79 8.56
CA CYS A 35 3.86 -7.51 9.67
C CYS A 35 4.41 -6.39 10.55
N ARG A 36 3.53 -5.46 10.93
CA ARG A 36 3.82 -4.52 12.01
C ARG A 36 3.70 -5.21 13.38
N PHE A 37 4.18 -4.52 14.41
CA PHE A 37 4.16 -4.99 15.80
C PHE A 37 4.87 -6.35 15.98
N ALA A 38 5.86 -6.64 15.14
CA ALA A 38 6.57 -7.93 15.09
C ALA A 38 5.63 -9.16 14.98
N GLY A 39 4.42 -8.98 14.44
CA GLY A 39 3.42 -10.02 14.34
C GLY A 39 2.87 -10.52 15.69
N GLN A 40 2.99 -9.74 16.77
CA GLN A 40 2.55 -10.11 18.13
C GLN A 40 1.11 -9.68 18.45
N ILE A 41 0.34 -9.26 17.45
CA ILE A 41 -1.06 -8.88 17.59
C ILE A 41 -1.96 -9.97 16.98
N ASP A 42 -3.22 -10.03 17.42
CA ASP A 42 -4.14 -11.12 17.06
C ASP A 42 -4.42 -11.21 15.55
N SER A 43 -4.46 -10.07 14.86
CA SER A 43 -4.74 -9.98 13.43
C SER A 43 -3.52 -9.53 12.65
N PHE A 44 -3.27 -10.13 11.48
CA PHE A 44 -2.20 -9.70 10.60
C PHE A 44 -2.42 -8.26 10.13
N TYR A 45 -1.48 -7.36 10.43
CA TYR A 45 -1.50 -5.98 9.98
C TYR A 45 -0.17 -5.65 9.30
N SER A 46 -0.23 -5.25 8.03
CA SER A 46 0.97 -5.08 7.20
C SER A 46 1.50 -3.66 7.17
N VAL A 47 2.80 -3.52 6.92
CA VAL A 47 3.43 -2.22 6.63
C VAL A 47 2.78 -1.57 5.41
N ALA A 48 2.43 -2.36 4.37
CA ALA A 48 1.74 -1.80 3.19
C ALA A 48 0.41 -1.13 3.55
N GLN A 49 -0.40 -1.75 4.43
CA GLN A 49 -1.66 -1.16 4.86
C GLN A 49 -1.43 0.12 5.66
N HIS A 50 -0.45 0.11 6.56
CA HIS A 50 -0.03 1.30 7.30
C HIS A 50 0.37 2.44 6.36
N SER A 51 1.32 2.21 5.44
CA SER A 51 1.82 3.27 4.55
C SER A 51 0.72 3.86 3.66
N VAL A 52 -0.25 3.06 3.21
CA VAL A 52 -1.43 3.59 2.50
C VAL A 52 -2.23 4.52 3.39
N HIS A 53 -2.50 4.15 4.64
CA HIS A 53 -3.27 5.01 5.55
C HIS A 53 -2.51 6.30 5.90
N VAL A 54 -1.18 6.24 6.09
CA VAL A 54 -0.35 7.46 6.27
C VAL A 54 -0.51 8.38 5.05
N SER A 55 -0.48 7.83 3.83
CA SER A 55 -0.67 8.60 2.59
C SER A 55 -2.07 9.25 2.44
N GLN A 56 -3.07 8.79 3.22
CA GLN A 56 -4.46 9.27 3.15
C GLN A 56 -4.75 10.41 4.13
N ILE A 57 -3.89 10.60 5.14
CA ILE A 57 -4.08 11.61 6.20
C ILE A 57 -3.11 12.79 6.09
N VAL A 58 -2.31 12.85 5.02
CA VAL A 58 -1.45 13.97 4.66
C VAL A 58 -2.04 14.76 3.48
N PRO A 59 -1.65 16.05 3.29
CA PRO A 59 -1.99 16.79 2.08
C PRO A 59 -1.50 16.09 0.80
N PRO A 60 -2.18 16.25 -0.35
CA PRO A 60 -1.88 15.51 -1.58
C PRO A 60 -0.42 15.59 -2.05
N GLU A 61 0.24 16.73 -1.84
CA GLU A 61 1.63 16.97 -2.21
C GLU A 61 2.64 16.13 -1.42
N TYR A 62 2.27 15.64 -0.24
CA TYR A 62 3.09 14.76 0.61
C TYR A 62 2.69 13.29 0.50
N ALA A 63 1.62 12.97 -0.22
CA ALA A 63 1.03 11.63 -0.20
C ALA A 63 1.96 10.55 -0.80
N LEU A 64 2.77 10.87 -1.81
CA LEU A 64 3.71 9.91 -2.37
C LEU A 64 4.89 9.64 -1.42
N GLU A 65 5.40 10.68 -0.77
CA GLU A 65 6.42 10.55 0.29
C GLU A 65 5.88 9.69 1.43
N ALA A 66 4.67 9.98 1.91
CA ALA A 66 3.99 9.20 2.95
C ALA A 66 3.73 7.74 2.55
N LEU A 67 3.43 7.45 1.28
CA LEU A 67 3.25 6.07 0.83
C LEU A 67 4.59 5.29 0.84
N LEU A 68 5.70 5.96 0.58
CA LEU A 68 7.02 5.34 0.38
C LEU A 68 7.97 5.52 1.57
N HIS A 69 7.52 6.08 2.70
CA HIS A 69 8.38 6.40 3.84
C HIS A 69 9.04 5.16 4.47
N ASP A 70 8.32 4.03 4.50
CA ASP A 70 8.81 2.73 5.00
C ASP A 70 9.25 1.77 3.87
N ALA A 71 9.42 2.26 2.64
CA ALA A 71 9.64 1.39 1.48
C ALA A 71 10.90 0.52 1.58
N ALA A 72 11.93 0.95 2.31
CA ALA A 72 13.12 0.14 2.58
C ALA A 72 12.81 -1.17 3.35
N GLU A 73 11.75 -1.21 4.15
CA GLU A 73 11.36 -2.39 4.94
C GLU A 73 10.95 -3.57 4.04
N ALA A 74 10.57 -3.31 2.78
CA ALA A 74 10.30 -4.36 1.80
C ALA A 74 11.52 -5.27 1.55
N TYR A 75 12.72 -4.72 1.74
CA TYR A 75 14.00 -5.43 1.57
C TYR A 75 14.68 -5.71 2.91
N CYS A 76 14.52 -4.81 3.89
CA CYS A 76 15.22 -4.84 5.16
C CYS A 76 14.46 -5.52 6.30
N LYS A 77 13.14 -5.73 6.18
CA LYS A 77 12.18 -6.10 7.26
C LYS A 77 11.79 -4.92 8.16
N ASP A 78 10.63 -5.00 8.80
CA ASP A 78 10.23 -4.11 9.89
C ASP A 78 10.86 -4.62 11.19
N LEU A 79 11.76 -3.83 11.78
CA LEU A 79 12.32 -4.13 13.10
C LEU A 79 11.71 -3.20 14.15
N PRO A 80 11.14 -3.75 15.25
CA PRO A 80 10.64 -2.94 16.35
C PRO A 80 11.69 -1.93 16.82
N SER A 81 11.25 -0.69 17.03
CA SER A 81 12.14 0.44 17.34
C SER A 81 13.15 0.15 18.47
N PRO A 82 12.79 -0.54 19.57
CA PRO A 82 13.74 -0.92 20.62
C PRO A 82 14.88 -1.83 20.13
N LEU A 83 14.59 -2.80 19.26
CA LEU A 83 15.61 -3.69 18.69
C LEU A 83 16.49 -2.91 17.69
N LYS A 84 15.85 -2.12 16.83
CA LYS A 84 16.53 -1.29 15.83
C LYS A 84 17.55 -0.35 16.50
N ALA A 85 17.23 0.22 17.66
CA ALA A 85 18.14 1.05 18.45
C ALA A 85 19.44 0.35 18.87
N LEU A 86 19.44 -0.97 19.00
CA LEU A 86 20.61 -1.78 19.35
C LEU A 86 21.48 -2.15 18.14
N LEU A 87 21.03 -1.83 16.91
CA LEU A 87 21.63 -2.30 15.65
C LEU A 87 22.03 -1.12 14.75
N PRO A 88 23.12 -0.37 15.07
CA PRO A 88 23.53 0.79 14.28
C PRO A 88 23.95 0.45 12.84
N SER A 89 24.56 -0.72 12.62
CA SER A 89 24.90 -1.19 11.27
C SER A 89 23.67 -1.48 10.42
N TYR A 90 22.61 -2.03 11.02
CA TYR A 90 21.34 -2.25 10.34
C TYR A 90 20.69 -0.93 9.94
N LYS A 91 20.63 0.05 10.86
CA LYS A 91 20.12 1.40 10.57
C LYS A 91 20.85 2.05 9.39
N ALA A 92 22.16 1.89 9.31
CA ALA A 92 22.96 2.43 8.20
C ALA A 92 22.62 1.76 6.85
N ILE A 93 22.42 0.44 6.84
CA ILE A 93 22.02 -0.31 5.64
C ILE A 93 20.63 0.16 5.19
N GLU A 94 19.65 0.13 6.09
CA GLU A 94 18.28 0.55 5.79
C GLU A 94 18.22 2.00 5.30
N SER A 95 18.95 2.92 5.93
CA SER A 95 19.05 4.32 5.46
C SER A 95 19.63 4.40 4.06
N SER A 96 20.61 3.55 3.72
CA SER A 96 21.19 3.50 2.37
C SER A 96 20.17 3.02 1.33
N VAL A 97 19.34 2.03 1.68
CA VAL A 97 18.24 1.55 0.83
C VAL A 97 17.21 2.66 0.65
N GLN A 98 16.77 3.30 1.74
CA GLN A 98 15.78 4.37 1.70
C GLN A 98 16.26 5.57 0.88
N ASN A 99 17.55 5.91 0.92
CA ASN A 99 18.12 6.98 0.09
C ASN A 99 18.01 6.66 -1.40
N VAL A 100 18.34 5.44 -1.84
CA VAL A 100 18.21 5.04 -3.25
C VAL A 100 16.74 5.06 -3.70
N ILE A 101 15.81 4.66 -2.83
CA ILE A 101 14.37 4.77 -3.09
C ILE A 101 13.96 6.24 -3.22
N THR A 102 14.37 7.08 -2.27
CA THR A 102 14.08 8.52 -2.26
C THR A 102 14.55 9.20 -3.55
N ASP A 103 15.78 8.90 -3.98
CA ASP A 103 16.35 9.42 -5.23
C ASP A 103 15.57 8.92 -6.45
N LYS A 104 15.24 7.62 -6.50
CA LYS A 104 14.51 6.99 -7.61
C LYS A 104 13.13 7.61 -7.84
N TRP A 105 12.44 7.99 -6.77
CA TRP A 105 11.10 8.62 -6.83
C TRP A 105 11.12 10.14 -6.68
N ASN A 106 12.30 10.77 -6.68
CA ASN A 106 12.47 12.22 -6.53
C ASN A 106 11.73 12.78 -5.29
N LEU A 107 11.88 12.08 -4.16
CA LEU A 107 11.33 12.44 -2.86
C LEU A 107 12.31 13.31 -2.06
N PRO A 108 11.86 14.02 -1.02
CA PRO A 108 12.75 14.76 -0.11
C PRO A 108 13.76 13.84 0.59
N THR A 109 15.03 14.25 0.65
CA THR A 109 16.10 13.50 1.33
C THR A 109 15.86 13.33 2.84
N ALA A 110 15.22 14.32 3.45
CA ALA A 110 14.80 14.25 4.85
C ALA A 110 13.28 14.11 4.88
N LEU A 111 12.78 13.17 5.69
CA LEU A 111 11.35 12.97 5.88
C LEU A 111 10.69 14.26 6.36
N SER A 112 9.65 14.69 5.65
CA SER A 112 8.87 15.87 5.99
C SER A 112 8.22 15.70 7.36
N ASP A 113 8.26 16.74 8.20
CA ASP A 113 7.66 16.73 9.55
C ASP A 113 6.18 16.33 9.53
N ILE A 114 5.44 16.71 8.48
CA ILE A 114 4.03 16.35 8.31
C ILE A 114 3.82 14.85 8.06
N VAL A 115 4.75 14.20 7.35
CA VAL A 115 4.71 12.76 7.10
C VAL A 115 5.09 12.01 8.38
N HIS A 116 6.12 12.46 9.09
CA HIS A 116 6.48 11.90 10.40
C HIS A 116 5.34 12.03 11.43
N TYR A 117 4.68 13.19 11.48
CA TYR A 117 3.50 13.37 12.33
C TYR A 117 2.34 12.45 11.94
N ALA A 118 2.12 12.23 10.64
CA ALA A 118 1.10 11.32 10.14
C ALA A 118 1.42 9.85 10.46
N ASP A 119 2.67 9.42 10.37
CA ASP A 119 3.11 8.09 10.81
C ASP A 119 2.77 7.86 12.30
N LEU A 120 3.15 8.79 13.18
CA LEU A 120 2.81 8.71 14.61
C LEU A 120 1.30 8.74 14.87
N THR A 121 0.56 9.54 14.11
CA THR A 121 -0.92 9.58 14.18
C THR A 121 -1.51 8.24 13.77
N MET A 122 -0.96 7.58 12.74
CA MET A 122 -1.38 6.23 12.35
C MET A 122 -0.98 5.19 13.39
N LEU A 123 0.21 5.25 13.98
CA LEU A 123 0.61 4.38 15.08
C LEU A 123 -0.36 4.48 16.27
N ALA A 124 -0.78 5.70 16.64
CA ALA A 124 -1.80 5.91 17.67
C ALA A 124 -3.18 5.34 17.27
N THR A 125 -3.53 5.42 15.98
CA THR A 125 -4.79 4.88 15.43
C THR A 125 -4.79 3.36 15.44
N GLU A 126 -3.71 2.74 14.97
CA GLU A 126 -3.49 1.29 15.00
C GLU A 126 -3.56 0.74 16.40
N ARG A 127 -2.87 1.40 17.33
CA ARG A 127 -2.88 1.03 18.73
C ARG A 127 -4.30 0.98 19.30
N ARG A 128 -5.10 2.01 19.01
CA ARG A 128 -6.49 2.12 19.46
C ARG A 128 -7.38 1.03 18.84
N ASP A 129 -7.28 0.84 17.53
CA ASP A 129 -8.22 -0.01 16.78
C ASP A 129 -7.86 -1.50 16.85
N LEU A 130 -6.57 -1.83 17.06
CA LEU A 130 -6.06 -3.20 17.19
C LEU A 130 -5.85 -3.63 18.64
N ASP A 131 -6.29 -2.81 19.61
CA ASP A 131 -6.17 -3.05 21.05
C ASP A 131 -4.73 -3.41 21.51
N VAL A 132 -3.75 -2.64 21.01
CA VAL A 132 -2.33 -2.92 21.30
C VAL A 132 -1.93 -2.34 22.65
N ASP A 133 -1.45 -3.21 23.53
CA ASP A 133 -0.81 -2.84 24.80
C ASP A 133 -1.71 -2.06 25.78
N GLY A 134 -3.04 -2.21 25.65
CA GLY A 134 -4.05 -1.71 26.58
C GLY A 134 -3.84 -0.23 26.98
N GLU A 135 -3.80 0.05 28.29
CA GLU A 135 -3.70 1.40 28.86
C GLU A 135 -2.26 1.91 29.06
N ASN A 136 -1.22 1.16 28.67
CA ASN A 136 0.17 1.52 28.93
C ASN A 136 0.59 2.83 28.23
N VAL A 137 1.43 3.67 28.82
CA VAL A 137 1.83 4.92 28.16
C VAL A 137 2.95 4.66 27.16
N TRP A 138 2.81 5.18 25.93
CA TRP A 138 3.88 5.21 24.93
C TRP A 138 4.40 6.64 24.81
N PRO A 139 5.60 6.97 25.35
CA PRO A 139 6.11 8.34 25.35
C PRO A 139 6.20 8.98 23.96
N ILE A 140 6.44 8.17 22.91
CA ILE A 140 6.49 8.64 21.52
C ILE A 140 5.15 9.17 21.00
N LEU A 141 4.04 8.81 21.64
CA LEU A 141 2.69 9.25 21.27
C LEU A 141 2.17 10.38 22.18
N GLU A 142 3.01 10.94 23.06
CA GLU A 142 2.60 12.06 23.91
C GLU A 142 2.20 13.28 23.06
N GLY A 143 0.95 13.72 23.20
CA GLY A 143 0.39 14.83 22.40
C GLY A 143 0.01 14.47 20.97
N ILE A 144 0.14 13.20 20.56
CA ILE A 144 -0.26 12.72 19.23
C ILE A 144 -1.65 12.08 19.31
N PRO A 145 -2.68 12.65 18.66
CA PRO A 145 -4.01 12.07 18.63
C PRO A 145 -4.07 10.88 17.66
N SER A 146 -5.08 10.02 17.83
CA SER A 146 -5.48 9.08 16.79
C SER A 146 -6.33 9.77 15.72
N SER A 147 -6.30 9.24 14.50
CA SER A 147 -7.11 9.73 13.39
C SER A 147 -8.58 9.33 13.54
N ASN A 148 -9.48 10.24 13.17
CA ASN A 148 -10.92 9.97 13.00
C ASN A 148 -11.30 9.73 11.53
N LEU A 149 -10.35 9.84 10.60
CA LEU A 149 -10.57 9.64 9.17
C LEU A 149 -10.43 8.16 8.77
N ILE A 150 -9.65 7.40 9.55
CA ILE A 150 -9.31 6.02 9.28
C ILE A 150 -9.80 5.16 10.45
N THR A 151 -10.44 4.04 10.12
CA THR A 151 -10.69 2.93 11.03
C THR A 151 -9.93 1.72 10.51
N VAL A 152 -9.02 1.20 11.31
CA VAL A 152 -8.16 0.09 10.90
C VAL A 152 -8.96 -1.20 10.90
N ASN A 153 -9.08 -1.81 9.72
CA ASN A 153 -9.59 -3.16 9.54
C ASN A 153 -8.49 -3.99 8.88
N PRO A 154 -7.86 -4.94 9.59
CA PRO A 154 -6.78 -5.76 9.07
C PRO A 154 -7.11 -6.43 7.73
N MET A 155 -6.22 -6.28 6.75
CA MET A 155 -6.35 -6.84 5.41
C MET A 155 -5.43 -8.04 5.20
N LEU A 156 -5.84 -8.97 4.33
CA LEU A 156 -4.93 -10.02 3.87
C LEU A 156 -3.76 -9.42 3.07
N PRO A 157 -2.57 -10.05 3.04
CA PRO A 157 -1.42 -9.56 2.28
C PRO A 157 -1.76 -9.21 0.82
N ILE A 158 -2.53 -10.06 0.14
CA ILE A 158 -2.93 -9.80 -1.26
C ILE A 158 -3.78 -8.53 -1.43
N GLN A 159 -4.62 -8.22 -0.44
CA GLN A 159 -5.47 -7.03 -0.43
C GLN A 159 -4.64 -5.78 -0.14
N ALA A 160 -3.76 -5.84 0.87
CA ALA A 160 -2.87 -4.74 1.19
C ALA A 160 -1.90 -4.43 0.03
N ARG A 161 -1.39 -5.45 -0.67
CA ARG A 161 -0.55 -5.28 -1.86
C ARG A 161 -1.29 -4.50 -2.96
N ALA A 162 -2.51 -4.92 -3.26
CA ALA A 162 -3.31 -4.28 -4.31
C ALA A 162 -3.70 -2.85 -3.92
N MET A 163 -4.10 -2.64 -2.66
CA MET A 163 -4.37 -1.31 -2.13
C MET A 163 -3.16 -0.38 -2.25
N PHE A 164 -1.95 -0.88 -1.96
CA PHE A 164 -0.71 -0.13 -2.10
C PHE A 164 -0.40 0.24 -3.55
N ILE A 165 -0.47 -0.74 -4.47
CA ILE A 165 -0.27 -0.49 -5.91
C ILE A 165 -1.31 0.48 -6.46
N HIS A 166 -2.58 0.33 -6.07
CA HIS A 166 -3.63 1.24 -6.46
C HIS A 166 -3.34 2.67 -5.99
N ARG A 167 -2.97 2.84 -4.71
CA ARG A 167 -2.64 4.15 -4.16
C ARG A 167 -1.43 4.76 -4.87
N TYR A 168 -0.39 3.99 -5.14
CA TYR A 168 0.76 4.45 -5.91
C TYR A 168 0.36 4.92 -7.31
N ASN A 169 -0.47 4.14 -8.00
CA ASN A 169 -0.98 4.45 -9.34
C ASN A 169 -1.79 5.76 -9.35
N GLN A 170 -2.66 5.97 -8.34
CA GLN A 170 -3.39 7.24 -8.17
C GLN A 170 -2.44 8.43 -8.03
N LEU A 171 -1.38 8.29 -7.23
CA LEU A 171 -0.46 9.38 -6.91
C LEU A 171 0.53 9.70 -8.04
N THR A 172 0.84 8.71 -8.88
CA THR A 172 1.75 8.86 -10.03
C THR A 172 1.04 9.11 -11.35
N GLY A 173 -0.31 9.12 -11.35
CA GLY A 173 -1.12 9.31 -12.55
C GLY A 173 -1.14 8.10 -13.48
N ILE A 174 -0.69 6.93 -13.02
CA ILE A 174 -0.81 5.67 -13.76
C ILE A 174 -2.25 5.19 -13.62
N VAL A 175 -3.06 5.43 -14.63
CA VAL A 175 -4.46 4.95 -14.64
C VAL A 175 -4.54 3.75 -15.59
N PRO A 176 -5.12 2.61 -15.16
CA PRO A 176 -5.43 1.52 -16.07
C PRO A 176 -6.27 2.04 -17.24
N GLU A 177 -5.99 1.53 -18.44
CA GLU A 177 -6.89 1.83 -19.55
C GLU A 177 -8.21 1.10 -19.34
N PHE A 178 -9.26 1.86 -19.02
CA PHE A 178 -10.60 1.33 -18.86
C PHE A 178 -11.26 1.14 -20.23
N ASP A 179 -11.86 -0.03 -20.43
CA ASP A 179 -12.68 -0.32 -21.59
C ASP A 179 -14.07 0.31 -21.48
N ALA A 180 -14.60 0.40 -20.26
CA ALA A 180 -15.91 0.97 -19.95
C ALA A 180 -16.02 1.34 -18.46
N ASP A 181 -17.08 2.06 -18.12
CA ASP A 181 -17.54 2.28 -16.75
C ASP A 181 -18.61 1.27 -16.38
N ILE A 182 -18.63 0.81 -15.13
CA ILE A 182 -19.66 -0.07 -14.60
C ILE A 182 -20.18 0.44 -13.26
N ARG A 183 -21.50 0.60 -13.17
CA ARG A 183 -22.20 0.74 -11.88
C ARG A 183 -22.56 -0.66 -11.39
N LEU A 184 -21.82 -1.13 -10.38
CA LEU A 184 -21.99 -2.47 -9.82
C LEU A 184 -23.30 -2.60 -9.05
N SER A 185 -24.01 -3.71 -9.26
CA SER A 185 -25.12 -4.15 -8.42
C SER A 185 -24.70 -5.31 -7.53
N GLU A 186 -24.00 -6.30 -8.08
CA GLU A 186 -23.52 -7.49 -7.37
C GLU A 186 -22.18 -7.93 -7.98
N ILE A 187 -21.35 -8.63 -7.20
CA ILE A 187 -20.07 -9.13 -7.69
C ILE A 187 -19.71 -10.48 -7.06
N HIS A 188 -19.23 -11.39 -7.89
CA HIS A 188 -18.77 -12.72 -7.52
C HIS A 188 -17.49 -13.07 -8.26
N SER A 189 -16.80 -14.12 -7.81
CA SER A 189 -15.57 -14.59 -8.47
C SER A 189 -15.79 -14.94 -9.94
N TYR A 190 -16.95 -15.47 -10.31
CA TYR A 190 -17.29 -15.86 -11.68
C TYR A 190 -17.82 -14.70 -12.56
N GLY A 191 -18.06 -13.52 -12.00
CA GLY A 191 -18.53 -12.36 -12.77
C GLY A 191 -19.11 -11.24 -11.90
N ALA A 192 -19.12 -10.03 -12.46
CA ALA A 192 -19.77 -8.86 -11.89
C ALA A 192 -21.07 -8.56 -12.63
N PHE A 193 -22.07 -8.07 -11.91
CA PHE A 193 -23.36 -7.66 -12.44
C PHE A 193 -23.52 -6.15 -12.23
N GLY A 194 -24.06 -5.47 -13.24
CA GLY A 194 -24.23 -4.02 -13.15
C GLY A 194 -24.73 -3.40 -14.44
N ARG A 195 -24.72 -2.07 -14.47
CA ARG A 195 -25.01 -1.28 -15.68
C ARG A 195 -23.73 -0.71 -16.25
N ILE A 196 -23.52 -0.88 -17.55
CA ILE A 196 -22.34 -0.38 -18.26
C ILE A 196 -22.59 1.01 -18.85
N TYR A 197 -21.53 1.82 -18.90
CA TYR A 197 -21.52 3.15 -19.52
C TYR A 197 -20.17 3.38 -20.21
N PHE A 198 -20.13 4.30 -21.19
CA PHE A 198 -18.91 4.73 -21.86
C PHE A 198 -18.05 3.57 -22.40
N ASP A 199 -18.69 2.56 -22.99
CA ASP A 199 -17.99 1.41 -23.55
C ASP A 199 -17.23 1.78 -24.82
N LYS A 200 -15.91 1.96 -24.70
CA LYS A 200 -15.01 2.32 -25.81
C LYS A 200 -15.01 1.28 -26.93
N LYS A 201 -15.38 0.04 -26.61
CA LYS A 201 -15.45 -1.06 -27.58
C LYS A 201 -16.82 -1.15 -28.27
N GLU A 202 -17.76 -0.26 -27.93
CA GLU A 202 -19.12 -0.20 -28.50
C GLU A 202 -19.87 -1.54 -28.45
N ARG A 203 -19.61 -2.38 -27.44
CA ARG A 203 -20.23 -3.70 -27.31
C ARG A 203 -21.65 -3.59 -26.77
N PHE A 204 -21.89 -2.58 -25.94
CA PHE A 204 -23.17 -2.35 -25.27
C PHE A 204 -23.56 -0.87 -25.28
N PRO A 205 -24.85 -0.55 -25.45
CA PRO A 205 -25.39 0.79 -25.19
C PRO A 205 -25.25 1.21 -23.72
N ASP A 206 -25.17 2.52 -23.49
CA ASP A 206 -25.15 3.09 -22.13
C ASP A 206 -26.41 2.71 -21.33
N GLY A 207 -26.20 2.28 -20.09
CA GLY A 207 -27.25 1.85 -19.17
C GLY A 207 -27.67 0.39 -19.33
N SER A 208 -27.12 -0.35 -20.31
CA SER A 208 -27.38 -1.78 -20.47
C SER A 208 -26.98 -2.56 -19.21
N GLN A 209 -27.86 -3.45 -18.76
CA GLN A 209 -27.51 -4.45 -17.75
C GLN A 209 -26.62 -5.51 -18.38
N ILE A 210 -25.49 -5.78 -17.74
CA ILE A 210 -24.54 -6.78 -18.19
C ILE A 210 -24.13 -7.71 -17.04
N GLN A 211 -23.68 -8.90 -17.43
CA GLN A 211 -22.84 -9.76 -16.62
C GLN A 211 -21.45 -9.80 -17.27
N THR A 212 -20.40 -9.52 -16.50
CA THR A 212 -19.03 -9.61 -17.01
C THR A 212 -18.51 -11.04 -17.06
N SER A 213 -17.39 -11.26 -17.74
CA SER A 213 -16.60 -12.47 -17.53
C SER A 213 -16.00 -12.52 -16.11
N ARG A 214 -15.39 -13.67 -15.77
CA ARG A 214 -14.73 -13.95 -14.48
C ARG A 214 -13.87 -12.77 -14.02
N VAL A 215 -14.11 -12.29 -12.80
CA VAL A 215 -13.35 -11.20 -12.18
C VAL A 215 -12.02 -11.78 -11.68
N ILE A 216 -10.93 -11.17 -12.12
CA ILE A 216 -9.56 -11.59 -11.77
C ILE A 216 -9.17 -10.99 -10.42
N ASN A 217 -9.49 -9.72 -10.19
CA ASN A 217 -9.12 -8.96 -9.01
C ASN A 217 -10.26 -8.93 -7.96
N ILE A 218 -10.99 -10.05 -7.79
CA ILE A 218 -12.19 -10.12 -6.94
C ILE A 218 -11.89 -9.78 -5.47
N ASP A 219 -10.69 -10.10 -5.00
CA ASP A 219 -10.31 -9.83 -3.61
C ASP A 219 -9.91 -8.36 -3.39
N THR A 220 -9.69 -7.59 -4.46
CA THR A 220 -9.03 -6.28 -4.43
C THR A 220 -9.80 -5.18 -5.13
N TYR A 221 -10.84 -5.49 -5.90
CA TYR A 221 -11.56 -4.54 -6.77
C TYR A 221 -12.05 -3.26 -6.09
N LEU A 222 -12.45 -3.32 -4.81
CA LEU A 222 -12.84 -2.13 -4.05
C LEU A 222 -11.67 -1.20 -3.81
N ALA A 223 -10.53 -1.77 -3.41
CA ALA A 223 -9.30 -1.01 -3.22
C ALA A 223 -8.76 -0.51 -4.56
N ASP A 224 -8.91 -1.29 -5.62
CA ASP A 224 -8.46 -0.95 -6.98
C ASP A 224 -9.35 0.12 -7.65
N GLY A 225 -10.59 0.34 -7.18
CA GLY A 225 -11.55 1.24 -7.84
C GLY A 225 -11.99 0.80 -9.25
N TYR A 226 -11.63 -0.42 -9.66
CA TYR A 226 -11.99 -1.02 -10.93
C TYR A 226 -12.10 -2.54 -10.81
N ILE A 227 -12.87 -3.16 -11.71
CA ILE A 227 -12.84 -4.61 -11.88
C ILE A 227 -12.03 -4.95 -13.14
N GLN A 228 -11.07 -5.86 -13.00
CA GLN A 228 -10.40 -6.51 -14.11
C GLN A 228 -11.00 -7.89 -14.30
N THR A 229 -11.45 -8.17 -15.51
CA THR A 229 -11.98 -9.47 -15.90
C THR A 229 -11.06 -10.13 -16.91
N VAL A 230 -11.36 -11.36 -17.31
CA VAL A 230 -10.57 -12.10 -18.32
C VAL A 230 -10.37 -11.29 -19.61
N ASN A 231 -11.35 -10.46 -19.97
CA ASN A 231 -11.40 -9.85 -21.29
C ASN A 231 -11.46 -8.32 -21.26
N SER A 232 -11.62 -7.70 -20.09
CA SER A 232 -11.85 -6.26 -19.99
C SER A 232 -11.51 -5.66 -18.63
N VAL A 233 -11.30 -4.35 -18.61
CA VAL A 233 -11.12 -3.57 -17.38
C VAL A 233 -12.24 -2.54 -17.30
N TYR A 234 -12.98 -2.52 -16.19
CA TYR A 234 -14.10 -1.59 -15.98
C TYR A 234 -13.85 -0.71 -14.77
N ARG A 235 -13.91 0.61 -14.96
CA ARG A 235 -13.90 1.55 -13.84
C ARG A 235 -15.21 1.45 -13.07
N ILE A 236 -15.14 1.34 -11.75
CA ILE A 236 -16.35 1.30 -10.92
C ILE A 236 -16.84 2.74 -10.75
N VAL A 237 -18.12 2.96 -11.06
CA VAL A 237 -18.80 4.25 -10.87
C VAL A 237 -19.98 4.10 -9.92
N VAL A 238 -20.20 5.12 -9.10
CA VAL A 238 -21.30 5.16 -8.11
C VAL A 238 -22.58 5.66 -8.75
#